data_AF-Q4AA68-F1
#
_entry.id   AF-Q4AA68-F1
#
_cell.length_a   1.000
_cell.length_b   1.000
_cell.length_c   1.000
_cell.angle_alpha   90.00
_cell.angle_beta   90.00
_cell.angle_gamma   90.00
#
_symmetry.space_group_name_H-M   'P 1'
#
loop_
_entity.id
_entity.type
_entity.pdbx_description
1 polymer ?
#
loop_
_entity_poly.entity_id
_entity_poly.type
_entity_poly.pdbx_seq_one_letter_code
_entity_poly.pdbx_strand_id
1 'polypeptide(L)'
;MKFHGLRAKKILQDLILDRWISFEIVNTDPYHRLVAIISNENGENINLKMVEGGFAINRYSQYENQKKNYYYPEYRDLINALRNAQEKAKNKNLLLWRDGILPVYGINPVLK
;
A
#
# COMPACT_ATOMS: atom_id res chain seq x y z
N MET A 1 -21.30 -2.72 6.06
CA MET A 1 -20.01 -3.34 5.70
C MET A 1 -19.13 -2.27 5.08
N LYS A 2 -17.96 -1.97 5.65
CA LYS A 2 -17.18 -0.79 5.25
C LYS A 2 -16.64 -0.93 3.81
N PHE A 3 -17.09 -0.04 2.92
CA PHE A 3 -16.80 0.02 1.48
C PHE A 3 -15.32 0.25 1.09
N HIS A 4 -14.36 0.17 2.02
CA HIS A 4 -12.95 0.52 1.73
C HIS A 4 -12.32 -0.39 0.68
N GLY A 5 -12.54 -1.71 0.78
CA GLY A 5 -12.04 -2.66 -0.22
C GLY A 5 -12.60 -2.38 -1.62
N LEU A 6 -13.89 -2.06 -1.72
CA LEU A 6 -14.53 -1.70 -2.99
C LEU A 6 -14.02 -0.37 -3.54
N ARG A 7 -13.82 0.64 -2.70
CA ARG A 7 -13.25 1.93 -3.10
C ARG A 7 -11.80 1.78 -3.55
N ALA A 8 -10.97 1.08 -2.78
CA ALA A 8 -9.58 0.81 -3.14
C ALA A 8 -9.49 0.02 -4.46
N LYS A 9 -10.35 -1.00 -4.65
CA LYS A 9 -10.46 -1.73 -5.90
C LYS A 9 -10.81 -0.81 -7.07
N LYS A 10 -11.82 0.06 -6.91
CA LYS A 10 -12.24 0.99 -7.97
C LYS A 10 -11.12 1.96 -8.35
N ILE A 11 -10.44 2.55 -7.37
CA ILE A 11 -9.29 3.42 -7.61
C ILE A 11 -8.17 2.67 -8.32
N LEU A 12 -7.84 1.46 -7.88
CA LEU A 12 -6.81 0.65 -8.55
C LEU A 12 -7.22 0.34 -10.00
N GLN A 13 -8.47 -0.04 -10.25
CA GLN A 13 -8.99 -0.28 -11.60
C GLN A 13 -8.82 0.95 -12.48
N ASP A 14 -9.16 2.14 -11.99
CA ASP A 14 -9.03 3.38 -12.76
C ASP A 14 -7.56 3.72 -13.09
N LEU A 15 -6.62 3.23 -12.28
CA LEU A 15 -5.17 3.39 -12.46
C LEU A 15 -4.52 2.36 -13.40
N ILE A 16 -5.08 1.15 -13.56
CA ILE A 16 -4.40 0.05 -14.26
C ILE A 16 -5.22 -0.63 -15.37
N LEU A 17 -6.55 -0.56 -15.32
CA LEU A 17 -7.39 -1.29 -16.26
C LEU A 17 -7.31 -0.62 -17.64
N ASP A 18 -7.16 -1.44 -18.68
CA ASP A 18 -7.02 -1.01 -20.07
C ASP A 18 -5.87 -0.02 -20.31
N ARG A 19 -4.82 -0.10 -19.50
CA ARG A 19 -3.60 0.74 -19.58
C ARG A 19 -2.35 -0.12 -19.69
N TRP A 20 -1.31 0.44 -20.31
CA TRP A 20 0.02 -0.16 -20.30
C TRP A 20 0.65 0.07 -18.92
N ILE A 21 1.05 -1.02 -18.28
CA ILE A 21 1.80 -0.99 -17.02
C ILE A 21 3.12 -1.71 -17.18
N SER A 22 4.11 -1.29 -16.40
CA SER A 22 5.31 -2.06 -16.14
C SER A 22 5.28 -2.56 -14.70
N PHE A 23 5.94 -3.69 -14.46
CA PHE A 23 6.11 -4.19 -13.10
C PHE A 23 7.48 -4.83 -12.92
N GLU A 24 7.98 -4.72 -11.69
CA GLU A 24 9.20 -5.35 -11.23
C GLU A 24 8.84 -6.32 -10.10
N ILE A 25 9.16 -7.60 -10.27
CA ILE A 25 8.99 -8.60 -9.22
C ILE A 25 10.18 -8.47 -8.26
N VAL A 26 9.91 -8.04 -7.03
CA VAL A 26 10.95 -7.82 -6.02
C VAL A 26 11.12 -9.00 -5.08
N ASN A 27 10.09 -9.85 -4.94
CA ASN A 27 10.14 -11.04 -4.10
C ASN A 27 9.00 -12.01 -4.41
N THR A 28 9.09 -13.21 -3.85
CA THR A 28 7.96 -14.14 -3.66
C THR A 28 7.79 -14.38 -2.16
N ASP A 29 6.59 -14.17 -1.63
CA ASP A 29 6.32 -14.36 -0.20
C ASP A 29 6.22 -15.86 0.18
N PRO A 30 6.20 -16.21 1.49
CA PRO A 30 6.09 -17.60 1.94
C PRO A 30 4.80 -18.33 1.51
N TYR A 31 3.81 -17.62 0.99
CA TYR A 31 2.57 -18.16 0.44
C TYR A 31 2.59 -18.23 -1.09
N HIS A 32 3.78 -18.15 -1.70
CA HIS A 32 4.00 -18.18 -3.14
C HIS A 32 3.35 -17.02 -3.90
N ARG A 33 3.16 -15.86 -3.25
CA ARG A 33 2.63 -14.67 -3.90
C ARG A 33 3.76 -13.78 -4.40
N LEU A 34 3.63 -13.30 -5.63
CA LEU A 34 4.55 -12.31 -6.18
C LEU A 34 4.36 -10.97 -5.46
N VAL A 35 5.46 -10.42 -4.98
CA VAL A 35 5.53 -9.04 -4.48
C VAL A 35 6.12 -8.21 -5.60
N ALA A 36 5.39 -7.19 -6.04
CA ALA A 36 5.78 -6.38 -7.19
C ALA A 36 5.60 -4.88 -6.95
N ILE A 37 6.49 -4.12 -7.57
CA ILE A 37 6.35 -2.69 -7.78
C ILE A 37 5.70 -2.49 -9.14
N ILE A 38 4.63 -1.71 -9.20
CA ILE A 38 3.86 -1.46 -10.43
C ILE A 38 3.99 0.00 -10.79
N SER A 39 4.26 0.28 -12.06
CA SER A 39 4.34 1.63 -12.61
C SER A 39 3.46 1.78 -13.85
N ASN A 40 2.92 2.97 -14.07
CA ASN A 40 2.20 3.30 -15.30
C ASN A 40 3.16 3.65 -16.45
N GLU A 41 2.59 3.96 -17.61
CA GLU A 41 3.32 4.34 -18.82
C GLU A 41 4.22 5.58 -18.67
N ASN A 42 3.94 6.43 -17.68
CA ASN A 42 4.74 7.63 -17.36
C ASN A 42 5.80 7.37 -16.30
N GLY A 43 5.97 6.12 -15.84
CA GLY A 43 6.89 5.74 -14.78
C GLY A 43 6.41 6.08 -13.37
N GLU A 44 5.13 6.47 -13.20
CA GLU A 44 4.58 6.76 -11.87
C GLU A 44 4.29 5.47 -11.11
N ASN A 45 4.74 5.42 -9.85
CA ASN A 45 4.57 4.25 -8.99
C ASN A 45 3.13 4.13 -8.45
N ILE A 46 2.41 3.10 -8.87
CA ILE A 46 1.02 2.84 -8.49
C ILE A 46 0.90 2.46 -7.01
N ASN A 47 1.85 1.69 -6.47
CA ASN A 47 1.86 1.34 -5.05
C ASN A 47 1.87 2.61 -4.16
N LEU A 48 2.67 3.60 -4.54
CA LEU A 48 2.76 4.90 -3.87
C LEU A 48 1.46 5.68 -3.97
N LYS A 49 0.86 5.81 -5.17
CA LYS A 49 -0.43 6.51 -5.35
C LYS A 49 -1.53 5.92 -4.47
N MET A 50 -1.56 4.60 -4.32
CA MET A 50 -2.52 3.91 -3.46
C MET A 50 -2.35 4.25 -1.97
N VAL A 51 -1.09 4.37 -1.50
CA VAL A 51 -0.79 4.77 -0.11
C VAL A 51 -1.04 6.26 0.12
N GLU A 52 -0.65 7.13 -0.82
CA GLU A 52 -0.89 8.58 -0.77
C GLU A 52 -2.37 8.93 -0.65
N GLY A 53 -3.22 8.21 -1.37
CA GLY A 53 -4.68 8.38 -1.30
C GLY A 53 -5.33 7.77 -0.05
N GLY A 54 -4.55 7.09 0.81
CA GLY A 54 -5.07 6.37 1.97
C GLY A 54 -5.93 5.17 1.61
N PHE A 55 -5.73 4.56 0.44
CA PHE A 55 -6.43 3.35 -0.02
C PHE A 55 -5.67 2.06 0.30
N ALA A 56 -4.38 2.16 0.62
CA ALA A 56 -3.51 1.07 1.02
C ALA A 56 -2.63 1.46 2.22
N ILE A 57 -2.07 0.45 2.89
CA ILE A 57 -1.18 0.60 4.04
C ILE A 57 0.16 -0.03 3.68
N ASN A 58 1.25 0.71 3.88
CA ASN A 58 2.59 0.12 3.86
C ASN A 58 2.87 -0.53 5.22
N ARG A 59 2.80 -1.85 5.27
CA ARG A 59 2.88 -2.61 6.53
C ARG A 59 4.22 -3.28 6.79
N TYR A 60 4.84 -3.82 5.74
CA TYR A 60 5.92 -4.80 5.93
C TYR A 60 7.27 -4.36 5.35
N SER A 61 7.29 -3.52 4.31
CA SER A 61 8.53 -3.15 3.64
C SER A 61 9.46 -2.38 4.58
N GLN A 62 10.70 -2.81 4.69
CA GLN A 62 11.71 -2.17 5.53
C GLN A 62 13.11 -2.39 4.95
N TYR A 63 14.06 -1.55 5.36
CA TYR A 63 15.47 -1.67 4.95
C TYR A 63 16.41 -1.65 6.15
N GLU A 64 15.88 -1.66 7.38
CA GLU A 64 16.67 -1.53 8.60
C GLU A 64 17.13 -2.87 9.16
N ASN A 65 16.31 -3.92 9.01
CA ASN A 65 16.57 -5.22 9.64
C ASN A 65 16.63 -6.35 8.61
N GLN A 66 17.85 -6.80 8.32
CA GLN A 66 18.15 -7.87 7.35
C GLN A 66 17.47 -9.21 7.67
N LYS A 67 17.13 -9.48 8.94
CA LYS A 67 16.52 -10.76 9.35
C LYS A 67 15.00 -10.83 9.12
N LYS A 68 14.38 -9.79 8.56
CA LYS A 68 12.92 -9.74 8.33
C LYS A 68 12.57 -10.16 6.91
N ASN A 69 11.46 -10.89 6.76
CA ASN A 69 10.98 -11.42 5.45
C ASN A 69 10.71 -10.35 4.37
N TYR A 70 10.59 -9.08 4.76
CA TYR A 70 10.28 -7.96 3.87
C TYR A 70 11.39 -6.91 3.93
N TYR A 71 12.64 -7.39 3.97
CA TYR A 71 13.85 -6.59 3.94
C TYR A 71 14.27 -6.31 2.50
N TYR A 72 14.29 -5.02 2.14
CA TYR A 72 14.40 -4.52 0.76
C TYR A 72 15.32 -3.29 0.72
N PRO A 73 16.63 -3.45 1.01
CA PRO A 73 17.57 -2.33 1.13
C PRO A 73 17.74 -1.53 -0.16
N GLU A 74 17.66 -2.18 -1.31
CA GLU A 74 17.74 -1.58 -2.65
C GLU A 74 16.58 -0.61 -2.95
N TYR A 75 15.44 -0.75 -2.25
CA TYR A 75 14.26 0.10 -2.43
C TYR A 75 14.09 1.13 -1.30
N ARG A 76 15.18 1.52 -0.62
CA ARG A 76 15.18 2.47 0.52
C ARG A 76 14.36 3.73 0.24
N ASP A 77 14.55 4.35 -0.91
CA ASP A 77 13.90 5.62 -1.25
C ASP A 77 12.40 5.45 -1.46
N LEU A 78 11.97 4.38 -2.13
CA LEU A 78 10.57 4.05 -2.28
C LEU A 78 9.92 3.74 -0.92
N ILE A 79 10.60 2.98 -0.04
CA ILE A 79 10.10 2.67 1.30
C ILE A 79 9.90 3.97 2.11
N ASN A 80 10.84 4.90 2.02
CA ASN A 80 10.71 6.22 2.65
C ASN A 80 9.57 7.04 2.04
N ALA A 81 9.41 7.03 0.72
CA ALA A 81 8.29 7.68 0.05
C ALA A 81 6.94 7.12 0.53
N LEU A 82 6.81 5.78 0.63
CA LEU A 82 5.61 5.11 1.12
C LEU A 82 5.32 5.45 2.59
N ARG A 83 6.34 5.51 3.45
CA ARG A 83 6.19 5.92 4.85
C ARG A 83 5.71 7.37 4.96
N ASN A 84 6.34 8.27 4.22
CA ASN A 84 5.96 9.69 4.19
C ASN A 84 4.54 9.89 3.63
N ALA A 85 4.18 9.17 2.57
CA ALA A 85 2.84 9.17 2.00
C ALA A 85 1.79 8.69 3.02
N GLN A 86 2.11 7.62 3.75
CA GLN A 86 1.23 7.08 4.78
C GLN A 86 1.01 8.08 5.92
N GLU A 87 2.07 8.74 6.42
CA GLU A 87 1.92 9.78 7.46
C GLU A 87 1.13 10.98 6.96
N LYS A 88 1.34 11.41 5.71
CA LYS A 88 0.52 12.47 5.09
C LYS A 88 -0.96 12.06 4.99
N ALA A 89 -1.24 10.83 4.59
CA ALA A 89 -2.61 10.32 4.49
C ALA A 89 -3.29 10.22 5.87
N LYS A 90 -2.54 9.83 6.91
CA LYS A 90 -2.98 9.86 8.31
C LYS A 90 -3.34 11.26 8.76
N ASN A 91 -2.42 12.22 8.59
CA ASN A 91 -2.59 13.60 9.03
C ASN A 91 -3.77 14.30 8.33
N LYS A 92 -4.03 13.92 7.07
CA LYS A 92 -5.18 14.41 6.30
C LYS A 92 -6.48 13.65 6.59
N ASN A 93 -6.47 12.67 7.49
CA ASN A 93 -7.59 11.77 7.77
C ASN A 93 -8.21 11.23 6.48
N LEU A 94 -7.39 10.65 5.58
CA LEU A 94 -7.90 10.07 4.33
C LEU A 94 -8.43 8.67 4.57
N LEU A 95 -9.63 8.40 4.06
CA LEU A 95 -10.27 7.08 3.93
C LEU A 95 -9.99 6.10 5.09
N LEU A 96 -9.01 5.20 4.95
CA LEU A 96 -8.64 4.19 5.97
C LEU A 96 -8.32 4.81 7.34
N TRP A 97 -7.74 6.01 7.33
CA TRP A 97 -7.31 6.71 8.53
C TRP A 97 -8.46 7.45 9.21
N ARG A 98 -9.40 8.01 8.43
CA ARG A 98 -10.59 8.68 8.97
C ARG A 98 -11.48 7.73 9.77
N ASP A 99 -11.72 6.56 9.19
CA ASP A 99 -12.72 5.64 9.72
C ASP A 99 -12.09 4.69 10.78
N GLY A 100 -10.78 4.83 11.03
CA GLY A 100 -9.97 3.97 11.89
C GLY A 100 -9.67 2.62 11.25
N ILE A 101 -8.46 2.11 11.49
CA ILE A 101 -7.95 0.88 10.86
C ILE A 101 -8.58 -0.38 11.47
N LEU A 102 -8.84 -0.41 12.78
CA LEU A 102 -9.35 -1.60 13.47
C LEU A 102 -10.67 -2.10 12.86
N PRO A 103 -11.69 -1.25 12.65
CA PRO A 103 -12.92 -1.74 12.06
C PRO A 103 -12.79 -2.05 10.56
N VAL A 104 -11.74 -1.59 9.86
CA VAL A 104 -11.44 -2.04 8.48
C VAL A 104 -11.03 -3.51 8.47
N TYR A 105 -10.29 -3.95 9.50
CA TYR A 105 -9.94 -5.35 9.70
C TYR A 105 -11.06 -6.17 10.37
N GLY A 106 -12.25 -5.61 10.53
CA GLY A 106 -13.36 -6.28 11.23
C GLY A 106 -13.14 -6.42 12.73
N ILE A 107 -12.18 -5.68 13.31
CA ILE A 107 -11.93 -5.66 14.74
C ILE A 107 -12.78 -4.54 15.34
N ASN A 108 -13.82 -4.90 16.08
CA ASN A 108 -14.60 -3.94 16.87
C ASN A 108 -13.78 -3.59 18.12
N PRO A 109 -13.43 -2.30 18.34
CA PRO A 109 -12.89 -1.90 19.63
C PRO A 109 -13.97 -2.17 20.68
N VAL A 110 -13.68 -3.05 21.64
CA VAL A 110 -14.56 -3.27 22.78
C VAL A 110 -14.70 -1.91 23.46
N LEU A 111 -15.93 -1.37 23.47
CA LEU A 111 -16.27 -0.19 24.25
C LEU A 111 -15.87 -0.47 25.69
N LYS A 112 -14.89 0.28 26.21
CA LYS A 112 -14.64 0.36 27.65
C LYS A 112 -15.64 1.33 28.26
#